data_AF-A0A934ZFC9-F1
#
_entry.id   AF-A0A934ZFC9-F1
#
_cell.length_a   1.000
_cell.length_b   1.000
_cell.length_c   1.000
_cell.angle_alpha   90.00
_cell.angle_beta   90.00
_cell.angle_gamma   90.00
#
_symmetry.space_group_name_H-M   'P 1'
#
loop_
_entity.id
_entity.type
_entity.pdbx_description
1 polymer ?
#
loop_
_entity_poly.entity_id
_entity_poly.type
_entity_poly.pdbx_seq_one_letter_code
_entity_poly.pdbx_strand_id
1 'polypeptide(L)' 'MVQFNVTAPDGQWVVDGSKVTSGRNSAAAAFLTLSDEDLAALAAGTADAKALFQHGRLRVDGDVRVAHRLGVLKNS' A
#
# COMPACT_ATOMS: atom_id res chain seq x y z
N MET A 1 10.62 5.38 -2.36
CA MET A 1 9.37 5.85 -3.01
C MET A 1 8.38 4.73 -3.32
N VAL A 2 7.14 4.88 -2.86
CA VAL A 2 6.01 3.96 -3.01
C VAL A 2 4.76 4.77 -3.40
N GLN A 3 3.99 4.27 -4.36
CA GLN A 3 2.68 4.84 -4.73
C GLN A 3 1.57 4.12 -3.96
N PHE A 4 0.66 4.89 -3.36
CA PHE A 4 -0.61 4.42 -2.83
C PHE A 4 -1.73 4.87 -3.77
N ASN A 5 -2.55 3.92 -4.20
CA ASN A 5 -3.80 4.15 -4.92
C ASN A 5 -4.93 3.67 -4.01
N VAL A 6 -5.62 4.60 -3.39
CA VAL A 6 -6.75 4.31 -2.50
C VAL A 6 -8.02 4.38 -3.32
N THR A 7 -8.92 3.41 -3.12
CA THR A 7 -10.22 3.38 -3.78
C THR A 7 -11.34 3.61 -2.78
N ALA A 8 -12.45 4.18 -3.27
CA ALA A 8 -13.68 4.39 -2.51
C ALA A 8 -13.49 5.13 -1.16
N PRO A 9 -13.13 6.43 -1.17
CA PRO A 9 -13.02 7.32 -2.33
C PRO A 9 -11.66 7.20 -3.05
N ASP A 10 -11.64 7.62 -4.32
CA ASP A 10 -10.43 7.58 -5.13
C ASP A 10 -9.41 8.63 -4.64
N GLY A 11 -8.21 8.15 -4.31
CA GLY A 11 -7.12 8.98 -3.82
C GLY A 11 -5.75 8.43 -4.24
N GLN A 12 -4.79 9.32 -4.47
CA GLN A 12 -3.45 8.94 -4.92
C GLN A 12 -2.42 9.72 -4.12
N TRP A 13 -1.45 8.99 -3.57
CA TRP A 13 -0.34 9.58 -2.83
C TRP A 13 0.97 8.86 -3.12
N VAL A 14 2.06 9.62 -3.07
CA VAL A 14 3.43 9.13 -3.15
C VAL A 14 4.06 9.29 -1.79
N VAL A 15 4.58 8.19 -1.25
CA VAL A 15 5.35 8.16 0.00
C VAL A 15 6.82 7.95 -0.34
N ASP A 16 7.67 8.88 0.04
CA ASP A 16 9.12 8.79 -0.10
C ASP A 16 9.83 9.14 1.20
N GLY A 17 10.21 8.10 1.95
CA GLY A 17 10.65 8.26 3.33
C GLY A 17 9.53 8.84 4.19
N SER A 18 9.77 9.98 4.83
CA SER A 18 8.77 10.72 5.62
C SER A 18 7.94 11.71 4.79
N LYS A 19 8.25 11.89 3.50
CA LYS A 19 7.54 12.83 2.64
C LYS A 19 6.31 12.16 2.03
N VAL A 20 5.15 12.79 2.20
CA VAL A 20 3.89 12.41 1.54
C VAL A 20 3.48 13.52 0.59
N THR A 21 3.16 13.16 -0.64
CA THR A 21 2.70 14.09 -1.69
C THR A 21 1.47 13.53 -2.37
N SER A 22 0.47 14.37 -2.63
CA SER A 22 -0.71 13.99 -3.39
C SER A 22 -0.40 13.80 -4.88
N GLY A 23 -1.18 12.94 -5.52
CA GLY A 23 -1.08 12.61 -6.93
C GLY A 23 -0.33 11.30 -7.20
N ARG A 24 0.01 11.11 -8.48
CA ARG A 24 0.62 9.89 -8.99
C ARG A 24 2.05 10.13 -9.44
N ASN A 25 2.92 9.17 -9.13
CA ASN A 25 4.25 9.09 -9.70
C ASN A 25 4.48 7.70 -10.31
N SER A 26 4.54 7.64 -11.64
CA SER A 26 4.78 6.40 -12.39
C SER A 26 6.18 5.83 -12.22
N ALA A 27 7.13 6.62 -11.70
CA ALA A 27 8.48 6.14 -11.36
C ALA A 27 8.56 5.50 -9.97
N ALA A 28 7.44 5.31 -9.26
CA ALA A 28 7.43 4.64 -7.96
C ALA A 28 7.94 3.20 -8.10
N ALA A 29 8.74 2.76 -7.13
CA ALA A 29 9.32 1.42 -7.14
C ALA A 29 8.26 0.34 -6.90
N ALA A 30 7.18 0.67 -6.19
CA ALA A 30 6.05 -0.21 -5.93
C ALA A 30 4.75 0.60 -5.88
N PHE A 31 3.65 -0.07 -6.24
CA PHE A 31 2.30 0.47 -6.22
C PHE A 31 1.44 -0.40 -5.31
N LEU A 32 0.84 0.21 -4.28
CA LEU A 32 -0.13 -0.44 -3.40
C LEU A 32 -1.50 0.08 -3.76
N THR A 33 -2.41 -0.83 -4.11
CA THR A 33 -3.80 -0.50 -4.39
C THR A 33 -4.70 -1.21 -3.39
N LEU A 34 -5.52 -0.46 -2.66
CA LEU A 34 -6.42 -0.95 -1.61
C LEU A 34 -7.54 0.06 -1.35
N SER A 35 -8.61 -0.35 -0.67
CA SER A 35 -9.69 0.58 -0.28
C SER A 35 -9.27 1.52 0.86
N ASP A 36 -9.98 2.62 1.03
CA ASP A 36 -9.78 3.53 2.18
C ASP A 36 -10.01 2.80 3.52
N GLU A 37 -11.04 1.96 3.57
CA GLU A 37 -11.34 1.11 4.73
C GLU A 37 -10.19 0.16 5.06
N ASP A 38 -9.65 -0.52 4.05
CA ASP A 38 -8.50 -1.43 4.22
C ASP A 38 -7.25 -0.68 4.67
N LEU A 39 -7.00 0.50 4.10
CA LEU A 39 -5.88 1.33 4.49
C LEU A 39 -6.02 1.80 5.95
N ALA A 40 -7.22 2.22 6.36
CA ALA A 40 -7.50 2.63 7.74
C ALA A 40 -7.33 1.45 8.72
N ALA A 41 -7.83 0.26 8.38
CA ALA A 41 -7.68 -0.94 9.20
C ALA A 41 -6.21 -1.38 9.31
N LEU A 42 -5.43 -1.27 8.23
CA LEU A 42 -3.99 -1.51 8.25
C LEU A 42 -3.25 -0.50 9.14
N ALA A 43 -3.57 0.79 9.00
CA ALA A 43 -2.97 1.84 9.81
C ALA A 43 -3.31 1.70 11.31
N ALA A 44 -4.52 1.22 11.61
CA ALA A 44 -4.97 0.92 12.97
C ALA A 44 -4.43 -0.42 13.51
N GLY A 45 -3.81 -1.25 12.67
CA GLY A 45 -3.33 -2.59 13.05
C GLY A 45 -4.43 -3.62 13.28
N THR A 46 -5.65 -3.36 12.80
CA THR A 46 -6.81 -4.27 12.92
C THR A 46 -6.99 -5.19 11.71
N ALA A 47 -6.24 -4.94 10.62
CA ALA A 47 -6.14 -5.83 9.48
C ALA A 47 -4.68 -6.32 9.30
N ASP A 48 -4.54 -7.55 8.80
CA ASP A 48 -3.26 -8.11 8.40
C ASP A 48 -3.05 -7.92 6.89
N ALA A 49 -1.93 -7.32 6.52
CA ALA A 49 -1.70 -6.94 5.13
C ALA A 49 -1.40 -8.16 4.23
N LYS A 50 -0.87 -9.25 4.79
CA LYS A 50 -0.69 -10.52 4.08
C LYS A 50 -2.05 -11.14 3.77
N ALA A 51 -2.98 -11.16 4.72
CA ALA A 51 -4.34 -11.64 4.50
C ALA A 51 -5.05 -10.79 3.43
N LEU A 52 -4.97 -9.45 3.51
CA LEU A 52 -5.54 -8.58 2.48
C LEU A 52 -4.94 -8.85 1.09
N PHE A 53 -3.64 -9.09 1.01
CA PHE A 53 -2.98 -9.45 -0.25
C PHE A 53 -3.44 -10.80 -0.79
N GLN A 54 -3.47 -11.83 0.07
CA GLN A 54 -3.91 -13.18 -0.28
C GLN A 54 -5.38 -13.22 -0.74
N HIS A 55 -6.23 -12.35 -0.20
CA HIS A 55 -7.63 -12.21 -0.59
C HIS A 55 -7.87 -11.18 -1.70
N GLY A 56 -6.82 -10.59 -2.28
CA GLY A 56 -6.92 -9.65 -3.40
C GLY A 56 -7.44 -8.25 -3.04
N ARG A 57 -7.58 -7.94 -1.74
CA ARG A 57 -8.00 -6.61 -1.24
C ARG A 57 -6.86 -5.60 -1.22
N LEU A 58 -5.63 -6.08 -1.03
CA LEU A 58 -4.42 -5.32 -1.26
C LEU A 58 -3.74 -5.87 -2.51
N ARG A 59 -3.56 -5.03 -3.52
CA ARG A 59 -2.75 -5.35 -4.70
C ARG A 59 -1.40 -4.66 -4.59
N VAL A 60 -0.34 -5.40 -4.88
CA VAL A 60 1.03 -4.89 -4.96
C VAL A 60 1.56 -5.12 -6.36
N ASP A 61 1.94 -4.05 -7.04
CA ASP A 61 2.65 -4.09 -8.33
C ASP A 61 4.06 -3.50 -8.17
N GLY A 62 4.99 -3.87 -9.06
CA GLY A 62 6.39 -3.40 -9.04
C GLY A 62 7.28 -4.25 -8.13
N ASP A 63 8.22 -3.62 -7.41
CA ASP A 63 9.18 -4.31 -6.55
C ASP A 63 8.52 -4.78 -5.25
N VAL A 64 8.06 -6.04 -5.25
CA VAL A 64 7.41 -6.72 -4.11
C VAL A 64 8.28 -6.72 -2.85
N ARG A 65 9.61 -6.60 -2.97
CA ARG A 65 10.51 -6.49 -1.80
C ARG A 65 10.26 -5.21 -1.00
N VAL A 66 9.66 -4.19 -1.61
CA VAL A 66 9.24 -2.97 -0.90
C VAL A 66 8.02 -3.26 -0.02
N ALA A 67 7.08 -4.10 -0.47
CA ALA A 67 5.98 -4.57 0.39
C ALA A 67 6.51 -5.41 1.56
N HIS A 68 7.49 -6.30 1.33
CA HIS A 68 8.16 -7.01 2.43
C HIS A 68 8.83 -6.05 3.43
N ARG A 69 9.51 -4.99 2.96
CA ARG A 69 10.16 -3.97 3.81
C ARG A 69 9.16 -3.14 4.62
N LEU A 70 7.99 -2.86 4.07
CA LEU A 70 6.87 -2.23 4.78
C LEU A 70 6.24 -3.15 5.84
N GLY A 71 6.70 -4.40 5.96
CA GLY A 71 6.13 -5.38 6.86
C GLY A 71 4.82 -6.00 6.37
N VAL A 72 4.34 -5.61 5.19
CA VAL A 72 3.06 -6.03 4.60
C VAL A 72 3.01 -7.55 4.42
N LEU A 73 4.15 -8.16 4.08
CA LEU A 73 4.27 -9.59 3.80
C LEU A 73 5.25 -10.26 4.77
N LYS A 74 5.18 -9.94 6.07
CA LYS A 74 5.96 -10.67 7.07
C LYS A 74 5.44 -12.11 7.14
N ASN A 75 6.30 -13.05 6.77
CA ASN A 75 6.12 -14.45 7.15
C ASN A 75 6.69 -14.61 8.55
N SER A 76 5.87 -15.08 9.49
CA SER A 76 6.38 -15.67 10.73
C SER A 76 7.27 -16.87 10.44
#